data_AF-A0A958KRR2-F1
#
_entry.id   AF-A0A958KRR2-F1
#
_cell.length_a   1.000
_cell.length_b   1.000
_cell.length_c   1.000
_cell.angle_alpha   90.00
_cell.angle_beta   90.00
_cell.angle_gamma   90.00
#
_symmetry.space_group_name_H-M   'P 1'
#
loop_
_entity.id
_entity.type
_entity.pdbx_description
1 polymer ?
#
loop_
_entity_poly.entity_id
_entity_poly.type
_entity_poly.pdbx_seq_one_letter_code
_entity_poly.pdbx_strand_id
1 'polypeptide(L)'
;MLFLLLFFAQGFSDCNPQANSCGYYDQCLERAFPCEDNGYSLSYGKKYCQKYLSLNTENSVSLFSLSPKGKIWRDHTLLCLQEELHKQWLGSGFASCEDLTQYAFDSHPGCYTQSNPSFCDLKYSDWLLVTSVVDGRDLFSLKSAKQISKVALTCSTHIIRSLEKTDQLLRYKSQGPLRRERLLSEKKDLELKLEYIQKLKKQNSSN
;
A
#
# COMPACT_ATOMS: atom_id res chain seq x y z
N MET A 1 36.70 -8.67 -44.49
CA MET A 1 35.78 -7.80 -43.75
C MET A 1 35.00 -8.67 -42.77
N LEU A 2 35.37 -8.61 -41.49
CA LEU A 2 34.76 -9.38 -40.41
C LEU A 2 33.63 -8.54 -39.81
N PHE A 3 32.37 -8.84 -40.11
CA PHE A 3 31.23 -8.22 -39.41
C PHE A 3 31.03 -8.95 -38.09
N LEU A 4 31.49 -8.33 -37.00
CA LEU A 4 31.18 -8.71 -35.62
C LEU A 4 29.67 -8.54 -35.39
N LEU A 5 28.95 -9.65 -35.37
CA LEU A 5 27.60 -9.73 -34.82
C LEU A 5 27.72 -9.58 -33.29
N LEU A 6 27.58 -8.34 -32.81
CA LEU A 6 27.29 -8.08 -31.41
C LEU A 6 25.88 -8.60 -31.13
N PHE A 7 25.78 -9.87 -30.71
CA PHE A 7 24.62 -10.36 -30.01
C PHE A 7 24.52 -9.56 -28.70
N PHE A 8 23.64 -8.56 -28.66
CA PHE A 8 23.11 -8.08 -27.40
C PHE A 8 22.37 -9.28 -26.79
N ALA A 9 23.02 -9.99 -25.88
CA ALA A 9 22.31 -10.80 -24.89
C ALA A 9 21.44 -9.81 -24.13
N GLN A 10 20.19 -9.65 -24.54
CA GLN A 10 19.19 -8.99 -23.72
C GLN A 10 19.14 -9.81 -22.44
N GLY A 11 19.72 -9.28 -21.36
CA GLY A 11 19.68 -9.93 -20.07
C GLY A 11 18.22 -10.19 -19.74
N PHE A 12 17.86 -11.46 -19.58
CA PHE A 12 16.60 -11.79 -18.92
C PHE A 12 16.66 -11.15 -17.54
N SER A 13 15.77 -10.19 -17.27
CA SER A 13 15.59 -9.69 -15.92
C SER A 13 15.17 -10.86 -15.06
N ASP A 14 15.89 -11.11 -13.96
CA ASP A 14 15.46 -12.07 -12.96
C ASP A 14 14.10 -11.59 -12.44
N CYS A 15 13.05 -12.37 -12.67
CA CYS A 15 11.67 -11.98 -12.37
C CYS A 15 11.31 -12.10 -10.89
N ASN A 16 12.21 -11.59 -10.05
CA ASN A 16 12.11 -11.61 -8.61
C ASN A 16 11.44 -10.32 -8.12
N PRO A 17 10.35 -10.41 -7.34
CA PRO A 17 9.77 -9.29 -6.61
C PRO A 17 10.81 -8.51 -5.79
N GLN A 18 10.73 -7.17 -5.81
CA GLN A 18 11.67 -6.32 -5.09
C GLN A 18 10.96 -5.13 -4.44
N ALA A 19 11.18 -4.93 -3.14
CA ALA A 19 10.52 -3.88 -2.36
C ALA A 19 10.79 -2.45 -2.87
N ASN A 20 11.99 -2.23 -3.41
CA ASN A 20 12.50 -0.91 -3.84
C ASN A 20 12.57 -0.75 -5.37
N SER A 21 11.89 -1.62 -6.11
CA SER A 21 11.84 -1.56 -7.57
C SER A 21 10.42 -1.77 -8.07
N CYS A 22 10.08 -1.08 -9.16
CA CYS A 22 8.82 -1.29 -9.88
C CYS A 22 9.01 -2.06 -11.19
N GLY A 23 10.25 -2.54 -11.46
CA GLY A 23 10.62 -3.22 -12.70
C GLY A 23 9.89 -4.55 -12.91
N TYR A 24 9.42 -5.18 -11.83
CA TYR A 24 8.62 -6.40 -11.91
C TYR A 24 7.39 -6.24 -12.81
N TYR A 25 6.73 -5.08 -12.75
CA TYR A 25 5.50 -4.84 -13.49
C TYR A 25 5.70 -4.80 -15.01
N ASP A 26 6.72 -4.10 -15.51
CA ASP A 26 6.94 -3.92 -16.95
C ASP A 26 7.94 -4.92 -17.55
N GLN A 27 8.92 -5.38 -16.78
CA GLN A 27 9.96 -6.29 -17.30
C GLN A 27 9.59 -7.76 -17.16
N CYS A 28 8.59 -8.07 -16.33
CA CYS A 28 8.15 -9.45 -16.08
C CYS A 28 6.65 -9.62 -16.29
N LEU A 29 5.82 -8.99 -15.46
CA LEU A 29 4.37 -9.25 -15.47
C LEU A 29 3.73 -8.87 -16.81
N GLU A 30 4.01 -7.67 -17.32
CA GLU A 30 3.47 -7.22 -18.62
C GLU A 30 4.03 -8.04 -19.81
N ARG A 31 5.29 -8.51 -19.73
CA ARG A 31 5.85 -9.36 -20.78
C ARG A 31 5.21 -10.74 -20.81
N ALA A 32 4.86 -11.28 -19.65
CA ALA A 32 4.20 -12.57 -19.50
C ALA A 32 2.70 -12.50 -19.82
N PHE A 33 2.05 -11.39 -19.46
CA PHE A 33 0.62 -11.14 -19.65
C PHE A 33 0.41 -9.74 -20.24
N PRO A 34 0.58 -9.57 -21.57
CA PRO A 34 0.42 -8.27 -22.22
C PRO A 34 -1.07 -7.90 -22.24
N CYS A 35 -1.41 -6.80 -21.55
CA CYS A 35 -2.79 -6.39 -21.31
C CYS A 35 -3.12 -5.02 -21.94
N GLU A 36 -2.33 -4.62 -22.94
CA GLU A 36 -2.42 -3.35 -23.66
C GLU A 36 -2.35 -2.13 -22.71
N ASP A 37 -2.58 -0.93 -23.25
CA ASP A 37 -2.30 0.34 -22.56
C ASP A 37 -3.09 0.55 -21.25
N ASN A 38 -4.17 -0.20 -21.04
CA ASN A 38 -5.01 -0.12 -19.83
C ASN A 38 -4.78 -1.28 -18.85
N GLY A 39 -3.87 -2.20 -19.13
CA GLY A 39 -3.55 -3.35 -18.28
C GLY A 39 -3.07 -2.96 -16.88
N TYR A 40 -3.47 -3.75 -15.87
CA TYR A 40 -3.15 -3.47 -14.47
C TYR A 40 -1.65 -3.22 -14.23
N SER A 41 -0.77 -4.01 -14.84
CA SER A 41 0.67 -3.97 -14.60
C SER A 41 1.24 -2.57 -14.82
N LEU A 42 0.97 -1.96 -15.97
CA LEU A 42 1.49 -0.65 -16.33
C LEU A 42 0.61 0.50 -15.81
N SER A 43 -0.70 0.42 -16.04
CA SER A 43 -1.63 1.53 -15.77
C SER A 43 -1.90 1.75 -14.28
N TYR A 44 -1.71 0.71 -13.45
CA TYR A 44 -1.96 0.75 -12.02
C TYR A 44 -0.73 0.36 -11.20
N GLY A 45 -0.25 -0.89 -11.33
CA GLY A 45 0.82 -1.46 -10.50
C GLY A 45 2.11 -0.63 -10.54
N LYS A 46 2.69 -0.47 -11.73
CA LYS A 46 3.92 0.31 -11.93
C LYS A 46 3.71 1.78 -11.57
N LYS A 47 2.64 2.40 -12.06
CA LYS A 47 2.28 3.80 -11.78
C LYS A 47 2.27 4.09 -10.28
N TYR A 48 1.55 3.30 -9.48
CA TYR A 48 1.43 3.55 -8.05
C TYR A 48 2.65 3.11 -7.26
N CYS A 49 3.33 2.03 -7.66
CA CYS A 49 4.62 1.68 -7.10
C CYS A 49 5.62 2.84 -7.20
N GLN A 50 5.72 3.47 -8.38
CA GLN A 50 6.63 4.60 -8.59
C GLN A 50 6.23 5.81 -7.74
N LYS A 51 4.94 6.14 -7.65
CA LYS A 51 4.46 7.21 -6.77
C LYS A 51 4.80 6.93 -5.29
N TYR A 52 4.62 5.71 -4.81
CA TYR A 52 5.02 5.33 -3.44
C TYR A 52 6.53 5.44 -3.21
N LEU A 53 7.35 5.04 -4.19
CA LEU A 53 8.80 5.22 -4.10
C LEU A 53 9.18 6.71 -4.11
N SER A 54 8.43 7.57 -4.82
CA SER A 54 8.66 9.01 -4.90
C SER A 54 8.36 9.80 -3.61
N LEU A 55 7.53 9.27 -2.71
CA LEU A 55 7.25 9.86 -1.38
C LEU A 55 8.49 10.04 -0.50
N ASN A 56 9.65 9.55 -0.95
CA ASN A 56 10.92 9.57 -0.23
C ASN A 56 12.10 10.12 -1.07
N THR A 57 11.87 10.98 -2.06
CA THR A 57 12.98 11.66 -2.77
C THR A 57 13.56 12.80 -1.93
N GLU A 58 14.88 13.03 -2.00
CA GLU A 58 15.62 14.00 -1.16
C GLU A 58 15.12 15.44 -1.24
N ASN A 59 14.30 15.77 -2.24
CA ASN A 59 13.67 17.09 -2.42
C ASN A 59 12.26 17.19 -1.82
N SER A 60 11.72 16.13 -1.22
CA SER A 60 10.50 16.23 -0.43
C SER A 60 10.83 16.98 0.87
N VAL A 61 10.27 18.18 1.04
CA VAL A 61 10.28 18.88 2.34
C VAL A 61 9.85 17.86 3.39
N SER A 62 10.58 17.73 4.51
CA SER A 62 10.41 16.61 5.48
C SER A 62 8.97 16.38 5.95
N LEU A 63 8.12 17.41 5.84
CA LEU A 63 6.67 17.40 6.06
C LEU A 63 5.86 16.53 5.09
N PHE A 64 6.43 16.10 3.96
CA PHE A 64 5.78 15.25 2.93
C PHE A 64 6.41 13.86 2.79
N SER A 65 7.20 13.44 3.79
CA SER A 65 7.84 12.12 3.80
C SER A 65 7.18 11.18 4.82
N LEU A 66 7.16 9.88 4.50
CA LEU A 66 6.69 8.85 5.44
C LEU A 66 7.59 8.79 6.67
N SER A 67 7.02 8.51 7.85
CA SER A 67 7.81 8.16 9.03
C SER A 67 8.68 6.93 8.79
N PRO A 68 9.72 6.66 9.61
CA PRO A 68 10.48 5.41 9.51
C PRO A 68 9.59 4.16 9.48
N LYS A 69 8.52 4.12 10.30
CA LYS A 69 7.54 3.02 10.28
C LYS A 69 6.73 2.98 8.99
N GLY A 70 6.33 4.14 8.48
CA GLY A 70 5.64 4.27 7.18
C GLY A 70 6.50 3.79 6.01
N LYS A 71 7.82 4.05 6.04
CA LYS A 71 8.76 3.55 5.01
C LYS A 71 8.87 2.02 5.04
N ILE A 72 9.03 1.46 6.24
CA ILE A 72 9.06 -0.01 6.43
C ILE A 72 7.75 -0.62 5.91
N TRP A 73 6.60 -0.05 6.28
CA TRP A 73 5.29 -0.49 5.79
C TRP A 73 5.18 -0.43 4.26
N ARG A 74 5.59 0.68 3.66
CA ARG A 74 5.55 0.86 2.21
C ARG A 74 6.36 -0.23 1.52
N ASP A 75 7.60 -0.45 1.95
CA ASP A 75 8.51 -1.41 1.30
C ASP A 75 7.96 -2.84 1.41
N HIS A 76 7.42 -3.23 2.57
CA HIS A 76 6.77 -4.53 2.76
C HIS A 76 5.50 -4.67 1.93
N THR A 77 4.71 -3.60 1.80
CA THR A 77 3.48 -3.60 0.99
C THR A 77 3.82 -3.75 -0.50
N LEU A 78 4.78 -2.96 -1.00
CA LEU A 78 5.21 -3.03 -2.41
C LEU A 78 5.81 -4.39 -2.77
N LEU A 79 6.56 -5.00 -1.85
CA LEU A 79 7.07 -6.36 -2.03
C LEU A 79 5.93 -7.39 -2.03
N CYS A 80 5.08 -7.38 -0.99
CA CYS A 80 3.95 -8.30 -0.87
C CYS A 80 3.07 -8.31 -2.12
N LEU A 81 2.73 -7.13 -2.65
CA LEU A 81 1.90 -7.02 -3.86
C LEU A 81 2.53 -7.71 -5.08
N GLN A 82 3.85 -7.56 -5.26
CA GLN A 82 4.58 -8.24 -6.32
C GLN A 82 4.68 -9.74 -6.07
N GLU A 83 4.93 -10.16 -4.83
CA GLU A 83 5.01 -11.56 -4.45
C GLU A 83 3.69 -12.31 -4.65
N GLU A 84 2.54 -11.72 -4.30
CA GLU A 84 1.23 -12.35 -4.54
C GLU A 84 1.02 -12.60 -6.03
N LEU A 85 1.34 -11.61 -6.88
CA LEU A 85 1.27 -11.77 -8.33
C LEU A 85 2.25 -12.83 -8.85
N HIS A 86 3.46 -12.87 -8.30
CA HIS A 86 4.49 -13.84 -8.69
C HIS A 86 4.11 -15.27 -8.31
N LYS A 87 3.61 -15.48 -7.08
CA LYS A 87 3.09 -16.77 -6.62
C LYS A 87 1.94 -17.25 -7.51
N GLN A 88 0.99 -16.36 -7.81
CA GLN A 88 -0.13 -16.70 -8.70
C GLN A 88 0.33 -17.05 -10.10
N TRP A 89 1.30 -16.31 -10.64
CA TRP A 89 1.91 -16.59 -11.94
C TRP A 89 2.58 -17.96 -11.97
N LEU A 90 3.44 -18.29 -10.99
CA LEU A 90 4.13 -19.58 -10.92
C LEU A 90 3.19 -20.76 -10.63
N GLY A 91 2.06 -20.49 -9.97
CA GLY A 91 1.04 -21.49 -9.66
C GLY A 91 0.15 -21.78 -10.87
N SER A 92 -1.06 -21.22 -10.88
CA SER A 92 -2.05 -21.49 -11.92
C SER A 92 -2.00 -20.52 -13.09
N GLY A 93 -1.20 -19.45 -13.01
CA GLY A 93 -1.23 -18.35 -13.96
C GLY A 93 -2.53 -17.54 -13.90
N PHE A 94 -2.74 -16.70 -14.90
CA PHE A 94 -3.96 -15.91 -15.10
C PHE A 94 -4.63 -16.33 -16.40
N ALA A 95 -5.94 -16.56 -16.38
CA ALA A 95 -6.68 -16.94 -17.58
C ALA A 95 -6.99 -15.75 -18.51
N SER A 96 -7.00 -14.53 -17.96
CA SER A 96 -7.20 -13.28 -18.71
C SER A 96 -6.58 -12.07 -18.00
N CYS A 97 -6.50 -10.95 -18.72
CA CYS A 97 -6.13 -9.66 -18.13
C CYS A 97 -7.10 -9.17 -17.06
N GLU A 98 -8.38 -9.53 -17.19
CA GLU A 98 -9.38 -9.23 -16.17
C GLU A 98 -9.12 -10.04 -14.89
N ASP A 99 -8.79 -11.33 -15.03
CA ASP A 99 -8.44 -12.20 -13.89
C ASP A 99 -7.18 -11.71 -13.18
N LEU A 100 -6.15 -11.32 -13.94
CA LEU A 100 -4.94 -10.70 -13.39
C LEU A 100 -5.30 -9.44 -12.60
N THR A 101 -6.07 -8.54 -13.20
CA THR A 101 -6.50 -7.30 -12.55
C THR A 101 -7.29 -7.58 -11.28
N GLN A 102 -8.24 -8.51 -11.34
CA GLN A 102 -9.10 -8.86 -10.21
C GLN A 102 -8.28 -9.46 -9.07
N TYR A 103 -7.42 -10.43 -9.35
CA TYR A 103 -6.52 -11.03 -8.39
C TYR A 103 -5.61 -9.98 -7.74
N ALA A 104 -5.04 -9.09 -8.56
CA ALA A 104 -4.16 -8.04 -8.10
C ALA A 104 -4.87 -7.11 -7.11
N PHE A 105 -6.10 -6.67 -7.39
CA PHE A 105 -6.87 -5.87 -6.44
C PHE A 105 -7.24 -6.67 -5.18
N ASP A 106 -7.65 -7.93 -5.31
CA ASP A 106 -8.06 -8.74 -4.17
C ASP A 106 -6.91 -9.04 -3.17
N SER A 107 -5.65 -8.98 -3.61
CA SER A 107 -4.50 -9.11 -2.73
C SER A 107 -4.21 -7.84 -1.91
N HIS A 108 -4.67 -6.65 -2.34
CA HIS A 108 -4.34 -5.37 -1.71
C HIS A 108 -4.66 -5.33 -0.22
N PRO A 109 -5.88 -5.67 0.26
CA PRO A 109 -6.16 -5.56 1.68
C PRO A 109 -5.24 -6.42 2.54
N GLY A 110 -4.91 -7.62 2.07
CA GLY A 110 -3.97 -8.51 2.75
C GLY A 110 -2.58 -7.87 2.89
N CYS A 111 -2.04 -7.35 1.79
CA CYS A 111 -0.72 -6.71 1.80
C CYS A 111 -0.69 -5.39 2.60
N TYR A 112 -1.77 -4.63 2.62
CA TYR A 112 -1.85 -3.37 3.39
C TYR A 112 -1.99 -3.62 4.90
N THR A 113 -2.70 -4.68 5.30
CA THR A 113 -3.00 -4.97 6.71
C THR A 113 -2.25 -6.19 7.25
N GLN A 114 -1.01 -6.41 6.80
CA GLN A 114 -0.11 -7.42 7.36
C GLN A 114 0.05 -7.25 8.88
N SER A 115 0.45 -8.33 9.57
CA SER A 115 0.56 -8.33 11.04
C SER A 115 1.62 -7.38 11.58
N ASN A 116 2.74 -7.21 10.85
CA ASN A 116 3.77 -6.21 11.14
C ASN A 116 4.72 -6.11 9.94
N PRO A 117 4.83 -4.94 9.27
CA PRO A 117 4.14 -3.68 9.54
C PRO A 117 2.69 -3.66 9.00
N SER A 118 1.74 -3.10 9.77
CA SER A 118 0.36 -2.88 9.31
C SER A 118 0.09 -1.41 8.96
N PHE A 119 -0.70 -1.16 7.91
CA PHE A 119 -1.23 0.17 7.62
C PHE A 119 -2.01 0.73 8.82
N CYS A 120 -2.72 -0.14 9.55
CA CYS A 120 -3.51 0.24 10.71
C CYS A 120 -2.69 0.83 11.86
N ASP A 121 -1.39 0.52 11.90
CA ASP A 121 -0.48 0.94 12.97
C ASP A 121 0.37 2.16 12.60
N LEU A 122 0.25 2.67 11.38
CA LEU A 122 0.92 3.89 10.94
C LEU A 122 0.28 5.10 11.59
N LYS A 123 1.02 6.17 11.87
CA LYS A 123 0.47 7.43 12.38
C LYS A 123 -0.48 8.07 11.37
N TYR A 124 -1.38 8.93 11.84
CA TYR A 124 -2.35 9.62 10.99
C TYR A 124 -1.69 10.46 9.86
N SER A 125 -0.54 11.07 10.12
CA SER A 125 0.18 11.80 9.06
C SER A 125 0.68 10.89 7.93
N ASP A 126 1.04 9.64 8.21
CA ASP A 126 1.39 8.69 7.15
C ASP A 126 0.13 8.26 6.38
N TRP A 127 -1.04 8.12 7.04
CA TRP A 127 -2.30 7.84 6.36
C TRP A 127 -2.65 8.90 5.32
N LEU A 128 -2.46 10.18 5.65
CA LEU A 128 -2.71 11.29 4.72
C LEU A 128 -1.80 11.22 3.49
N LEU A 129 -0.51 10.91 3.68
CA LEU A 129 0.43 10.77 2.56
C LEU A 129 0.08 9.56 1.68
N VAL A 130 -0.16 8.40 2.29
CA VAL A 130 -0.51 7.17 1.57
C VAL A 130 -1.78 7.36 0.75
N THR A 131 -2.82 7.96 1.34
CA THR A 131 -4.10 8.17 0.65
C THR A 131 -4.02 9.25 -0.43
N SER A 132 -3.06 10.18 -0.35
CA SER A 132 -2.81 11.18 -1.39
C SER A 132 -2.12 10.62 -2.64
N VAL A 133 -1.51 9.42 -2.57
CA VAL A 133 -0.83 8.79 -3.72
C VAL A 133 -1.81 8.34 -4.79
N VAL A 134 -2.98 7.85 -4.39
CA VAL A 134 -3.97 7.29 -5.30
C VAL A 134 -4.77 8.41 -5.96
N ASP A 135 -4.80 8.44 -7.30
CA ASP A 135 -5.57 9.45 -8.01
C ASP A 135 -7.06 9.28 -7.69
N GLY A 136 -7.79 10.39 -7.48
CA GLY A 136 -9.19 10.32 -7.08
C GLY A 136 -10.06 9.44 -8.01
N ARG A 137 -9.84 9.50 -9.33
CA ARG A 137 -10.57 8.64 -10.30
C ARG A 137 -10.33 7.15 -10.08
N ASP A 138 -9.09 6.77 -9.74
CA ASP A 138 -8.72 5.38 -9.52
C ASP A 138 -9.16 4.91 -8.12
N LEU A 139 -9.13 5.81 -7.13
CA LEU A 139 -9.61 5.61 -5.76
C LEU A 139 -11.11 5.27 -5.73
N PHE A 140 -11.91 5.93 -6.57
CA PHE A 140 -13.36 5.75 -6.66
C PHE A 140 -13.82 4.71 -7.70
N SER A 141 -12.91 4.01 -8.37
CA SER A 141 -13.30 2.83 -9.15
C SER A 141 -13.92 1.76 -8.23
N LEU A 142 -14.92 1.01 -8.70
CA LEU A 142 -15.60 0.00 -7.90
C LEU A 142 -14.62 -1.03 -7.28
N LYS A 143 -13.61 -1.44 -8.05
CA LYS A 143 -12.58 -2.39 -7.60
C LYS A 143 -11.73 -1.77 -6.47
N SER A 144 -11.18 -0.56 -6.64
CA SER A 144 -10.44 0.14 -5.57
C SER A 144 -11.31 0.40 -4.34
N ALA A 145 -12.53 0.87 -4.51
CA ALA A 145 -13.45 1.21 -3.42
C ALA A 145 -13.76 -0.01 -2.54
N LYS A 146 -13.94 -1.19 -3.13
CA LYS A 146 -14.12 -2.46 -2.40
C LYS A 146 -12.91 -2.78 -1.51
N GLN A 147 -11.70 -2.69 -2.05
CA GLN A 147 -10.48 -3.02 -1.31
C GLN A 147 -10.21 -2.00 -0.19
N ILE A 148 -10.36 -0.71 -0.49
CA ILE A 148 -10.25 0.38 0.49
C ILE A 148 -11.24 0.17 1.64
N SER A 149 -12.49 -0.22 1.32
CA SER A 149 -13.51 -0.51 2.34
C SER A 149 -13.11 -1.67 3.24
N LYS A 150 -12.49 -2.73 2.69
CA LYS A 150 -11.99 -3.87 3.48
C LYS A 150 -10.83 -3.45 4.40
N VAL A 151 -9.87 -2.68 3.91
CA VAL A 151 -8.78 -2.10 4.73
C VAL A 151 -9.36 -1.21 5.84
N ALA A 152 -10.30 -0.33 5.50
CA ALA A 152 -10.95 0.57 6.45
C ALA A 152 -11.72 -0.18 7.54
N LEU A 153 -12.41 -1.27 7.21
CA LEU A 153 -13.09 -2.14 8.19
C LEU A 153 -12.09 -2.80 9.15
N THR A 154 -11.03 -3.40 8.62
CA THR A 154 -9.95 -4.02 9.41
C THR A 154 -9.33 -2.99 10.36
N CYS A 155 -8.95 -1.81 9.85
CA CYS A 155 -8.34 -0.79 10.66
C CYS A 155 -9.30 -0.15 11.65
N SER A 156 -10.59 0.01 11.33
CA SER A 156 -11.58 0.52 12.30
C SER A 156 -11.63 -0.35 13.55
N THR A 157 -11.67 -1.67 13.36
CA THR A 157 -11.71 -2.63 14.47
C THR A 157 -10.42 -2.56 15.30
N HIS A 158 -9.26 -2.44 14.64
CA HIS A 158 -7.97 -2.28 15.30
C HIS A 158 -7.89 -0.98 16.13
N ILE A 159 -8.34 0.14 15.54
CA ILE A 159 -8.33 1.47 16.15
C ILE A 159 -9.24 1.50 17.39
N ILE A 160 -10.46 0.97 17.30
CA ILE A 160 -11.41 0.94 18.43
C ILE A 160 -10.81 0.20 19.63
N ARG A 161 -10.25 -1.00 19.40
CA ARG A 161 -9.58 -1.77 20.47
C ARG A 161 -8.39 -1.02 21.08
N SER A 162 -7.62 -0.33 20.23
CA SER A 162 -6.47 0.47 20.67
C SER A 162 -6.89 1.69 21.48
N LEU A 163 -8.00 2.33 21.12
CA LEU A 163 -8.61 3.44 21.88
C LEU A 163 -9.08 2.99 23.25
N GLU A 164 -9.84 1.89 23.32
CA GLU A 164 -10.33 1.31 24.58
C GLU A 164 -9.17 1.00 25.55
N LYS A 165 -8.12 0.37 25.03
CA LYS A 165 -6.89 0.07 25.79
C LYS A 165 -6.20 1.34 26.28
N THR A 166 -6.07 2.35 25.41
CA THR A 166 -5.44 3.63 25.76
C THR A 166 -6.23 4.37 26.83
N ASP A 167 -7.55 4.39 26.73
CA ASP A 167 -8.44 4.98 27.72
C ASP A 167 -8.35 4.28 29.08
N GLN A 168 -8.29 2.95 29.09
CA GLN A 168 -8.05 2.19 30.31
C GLN A 168 -6.72 2.56 30.97
N LEU A 169 -5.65 2.67 30.17
CA LEU A 169 -4.31 3.05 30.67
C LEU A 169 -4.27 4.48 31.21
N LEU A 170 -5.02 5.42 30.60
CA LEU A 170 -5.11 6.81 31.05
C LEU A 170 -5.88 7.00 32.36
N ARG A 171 -6.84 6.09 32.66
CA ARG A 171 -7.59 6.06 33.92
C ARG A 171 -6.77 5.53 35.09
N TYR A 172 -5.70 4.78 34.82
CA TYR A 172 -4.84 4.23 35.85
C TYR A 172 -4.06 5.34 36.58
N LYS A 173 -4.21 5.43 37.91
CA LYS A 173 -3.77 6.59 38.70
C LYS A 173 -2.26 6.72 38.87
N SER A 174 -1.48 5.65 38.73
CA SER A 174 -0.02 5.68 38.94
C SER A 174 0.79 5.91 37.65
N GLN A 175 0.17 6.36 36.57
CA GLN A 175 0.92 6.77 35.38
C GLN A 175 1.76 8.02 35.66
N GLY A 176 3.07 7.94 35.45
CA GLY A 176 3.94 9.11 35.47
C GLY A 176 3.59 10.12 34.35
N PRO A 177 3.97 11.40 34.50
CA PRO A 177 3.57 12.49 33.60
C PRO A 177 3.97 12.23 32.13
N LEU A 178 5.21 11.78 31.88
CA LEU A 178 5.70 11.47 30.54
C LEU A 178 4.92 10.33 29.87
N ARG A 179 4.53 9.31 30.64
CA ARG A 179 3.74 8.19 30.12
C ARG A 179 2.32 8.62 29.80
N ARG A 180 1.74 9.48 30.63
CA ARG A 180 0.41 10.06 30.40
C ARG A 180 0.38 10.91 29.12
N GLU A 181 1.38 11.76 28.92
CA GLU A 181 1.50 12.59 27.71
C GLU A 181 1.57 11.75 26.43
N ARG A 182 2.38 10.68 26.44
CA ARG A 182 2.47 9.74 25.32
C ARG A 182 1.13 9.09 25.00
N LEU A 183 0.41 8.62 26.03
CA LEU A 183 -0.92 8.01 25.85
C LEU A 183 -1.95 9.01 25.32
N LEU A 184 -1.90 10.27 25.74
CA LEU A 184 -2.77 11.32 25.20
C LEU A 184 -2.47 11.60 23.72
N SER A 185 -1.19 11.63 23.35
CA SER A 185 -0.80 11.78 21.94
C SER A 185 -1.23 10.58 21.09
N GLU A 186 -1.10 9.36 21.61
CA GLU A 186 -1.55 8.13 20.93
C GLU A 186 -3.06 8.10 20.77
N LYS A 187 -3.81 8.47 21.82
CA LYS A 187 -5.27 8.59 21.76
C LYS A 187 -5.70 9.58 20.67
N LYS A 188 -5.10 10.76 20.62
CA LYS A 188 -5.40 11.77 19.61
C LYS A 188 -5.13 11.27 18.18
N ASP A 189 -4.03 10.55 17.97
CA ASP A 189 -3.70 9.95 16.67
C ASP A 189 -4.75 8.91 16.22
N LEU A 190 -5.21 8.08 17.16
CA LEU A 190 -6.26 7.09 16.92
C LEU A 190 -7.63 7.73 16.61
N GLU A 191 -8.00 8.80 17.33
CA GLU A 191 -9.24 9.56 17.09
C GLU A 191 -9.26 10.16 15.68
N LEU A 192 -8.16 10.79 15.25
CA LEU A 192 -8.05 11.36 13.91
C LEU A 192 -8.21 10.31 12.79
N LYS A 193 -7.65 9.12 12.97
CA LYS A 193 -7.84 8.02 12.01
C LYS A 193 -9.27 7.54 11.96
N LEU A 194 -9.94 7.42 13.11
CA LEU A 194 -11.33 6.99 13.17
C LEU A 194 -12.24 8.00 12.47
N GLU A 195 -12.04 9.30 12.72
CA GLU A 195 -12.74 10.38 12.01
C GLU A 195 -12.51 10.33 10.50
N TYR A 196 -11.28 10.05 10.07
CA TYR A 196 -10.94 9.92 8.66
C TYR A 196 -11.70 8.77 7.98
N ILE A 197 -11.76 7.59 8.60
CA ILE A 197 -12.55 6.46 8.10
C ILE A 197 -14.03 6.82 8.01
N GLN A 198 -14.57 7.51 9.02
CA GLN A 198 -15.97 7.94 9.02
C GLN A 198 -16.28 8.92 7.87
N LYS A 199 -15.35 9.82 7.55
CA LYS A 199 -15.49 10.74 6.40
C LYS A 199 -15.51 9.98 5.08
N LEU A 200 -14.61 9.00 4.89
CA LEU A 200 -14.59 8.15 3.70
C LEU A 200 -15.92 7.38 3.51
N LYS A 201 -16.48 6.83 4.59
CA LYS A 201 -17.78 6.12 4.54
C LYS A 201 -18.92 7.03 4.07
N LYS A 202 -18.96 8.27 4.54
CA LYS A 202 -19.98 9.24 4.15
C LYS A 202 -19.89 9.59 2.65
N GLN A 203 -18.68 9.80 2.14
CA GLN A 203 -18.46 10.12 0.72
C GLN A 203 -18.89 8.96 -0.20
N ASN A 204 -18.65 7.71 0.21
CA ASN A 204 -19.05 6.53 -0.56
C ASN A 204 -20.55 6.19 -0.47
N SER A 205 -21.30 6.82 0.45
CA SER A 205 -22.75 6.60 0.61
C SER A 205 -23.59 7.67 -0.11
N SER A 206 -22.95 8.67 -0.74
CA SER A 206 -23.60 9.80 -1.43
C SER A 206 -23.44 9.76 -2.96
N ASN A 207 -22.82 8.71 -3.49
CA ASN A 207 -22.73 8.37 -4.91
C ASN A 207 -23.51 7.09 -5.19
#